data_AF-A0A8T3T4P3-F1
#
_entry.id   AF-A0A8T3T4P3-F1
#
_cell.length_a   1.000
_cell.length_b   1.000
_cell.length_c   1.000
_cell.angle_alpha   90.00
_cell.angle_beta   90.00
_cell.angle_gamma   90.00
#
_symmetry.space_group_name_H-M   'P 1'
#
loop_
_entity.id
_entity.type
_entity.pdbx_description
1 polymer ?
#
loop_
_entity_poly.entity_id
_entity_poly.type
_entity_poly.pdbx_seq_one_letter_code
_entity_poly.pdbx_strand_id
1 'polypeptide(L)'
;MPDLTNLPDSVEIGLQIALVAGAALISFLVLRAAVGISVRHLIERRTAESGGGVLPRAELERRVNTIARLAVRVAATVIVVIAMLMTLDLFGIDIGPAVAGLGVVGIAVGLGAQTLVRDWLAGIFVVLENQYSSGDMVRIADVEGVVEDF
;
A
#
# COMPACT_ATOMS: atom_id res chain seq x y z
N MET A 1 10.66 29.39 44.65
CA MET A 1 10.02 29.57 43.33
C MET A 1 9.29 28.27 43.03
N PRO A 2 7.96 28.27 42.84
CA PRO A 2 7.24 27.07 42.44
C PRO A 2 7.74 26.64 41.06
N ASP A 3 8.10 25.37 40.95
CA ASP A 3 8.68 24.76 39.78
C ASP A 3 7.61 24.59 38.69
N LEU A 4 7.67 25.43 37.66
CA LEU A 4 6.73 25.42 36.53
C LEU A 4 7.05 24.32 35.50
N THR A 5 8.04 23.45 35.77
CA THR A 5 8.41 22.33 34.88
C THR A 5 7.60 21.05 35.14
N ASN A 6 6.82 20.98 36.23
CA ASN A 6 5.88 19.89 36.47
C ASN A 6 4.50 20.27 35.93
N LEU A 7 4.28 20.01 34.64
CA LEU A 7 2.91 19.83 34.15
C LEU A 7 2.29 18.66 34.92
N PRO A 8 1.03 18.73 35.34
CA PRO A 8 0.39 17.57 35.96
C PRO A 8 0.39 16.41 34.96
N ASP A 9 0.72 15.20 35.40
CA ASP A 9 0.87 13.99 34.57
C ASP A 9 -0.32 13.76 33.60
N SER A 10 -1.50 14.26 33.96
CA SER A 10 -2.71 14.23 33.15
C SER A 10 -2.65 15.08 31.86
N VAL A 11 -1.89 16.18 31.86
CA VAL A 11 -1.71 17.06 30.68
C VAL A 11 -0.74 16.43 29.68
N GLU A 12 0.28 15.73 30.14
CA GLU A 12 1.26 15.07 29.27
C GLU A 12 0.65 13.87 28.53
N ILE A 13 -0.12 13.03 29.24
CA ILE A 13 -0.86 11.91 28.63
C ILE A 13 -1.91 12.44 27.64
N GLY A 14 -2.64 13.50 28.00
CA GLY A 14 -3.61 14.14 27.12
C GLY A 14 -2.99 14.68 25.83
N LEU A 15 -1.80 15.29 25.92
CA LEU A 15 -1.06 15.78 24.76
C LEU A 15 -0.58 14.65 23.85
N GLN A 16 -0.04 13.58 24.42
CA GLN A 16 0.44 12.43 23.63
C GLN A 16 -0.70 11.72 22.90
N ILE A 17 -1.86 11.52 23.55
CA ILE A 17 -3.06 10.97 22.89
C ILE A 17 -3.49 11.87 21.73
N ALA A 18 -3.52 13.20 21.93
CA ALA A 18 -3.88 14.15 20.89
C ALA A 18 -2.89 14.11 19.71
N LEU A 19 -1.59 13.94 19.97
CA LEU A 19 -0.57 13.79 18.94
C LEU A 19 -0.72 12.48 18.15
N VAL A 20 -0.96 11.35 18.83
CA VAL A 20 -1.19 10.06 18.16
C VAL A 20 -2.45 10.11 17.31
N ALA A 21 -3.56 10.63 17.86
CA ALA A 21 -4.80 10.80 17.13
C ALA A 21 -4.65 11.76 15.94
N GLY A 22 -3.93 12.87 16.13
CA GLY A 22 -3.61 13.83 15.09
C GLY A 22 -2.78 13.22 13.97
N ALA A 23 -1.71 12.49 14.31
CA ALA A 23 -0.86 11.79 13.35
C ALA A 23 -1.67 10.73 12.57
N ALA A 24 -2.48 9.92 13.25
CA ALA A 24 -3.34 8.92 12.62
C ALA A 24 -4.35 9.56 11.65
N LEU A 25 -4.96 10.68 12.05
CA LEU A 25 -5.88 11.44 11.20
C LEU A 25 -5.18 12.03 9.97
N ILE A 26 -4.00 12.64 10.16
CA ILE A 26 -3.17 13.17 9.07
C ILE A 26 -2.80 12.04 8.11
N SER A 27 -2.29 10.91 8.61
CA SER A 27 -1.96 9.74 7.79
C SER A 27 -3.18 9.23 7.01
N PHE A 28 -4.35 9.16 7.63
CA PHE A 28 -5.59 8.74 6.98
C PHE A 28 -6.06 9.72 5.89
N LEU A 29 -5.98 11.03 6.15
CA LEU A 29 -6.33 12.06 5.17
C LEU A 29 -5.35 12.08 4.00
N VAL A 30 -4.04 12.01 4.28
CA VAL A 30 -2.99 11.91 3.25
C VAL A 30 -3.20 10.67 2.40
N LEU A 31 -3.52 9.53 2.99
CA LEU A 31 -3.80 8.29 2.26
C LEU A 31 -5.02 8.44 1.34
N ARG A 32 -6.14 8.99 1.84
CA ARG A 32 -7.33 9.26 1.02
C ARG A 32 -7.06 10.25 -0.10
N ALA A 33 -6.32 11.32 0.19
CA ALA A 33 -5.96 12.34 -0.79
C ALA A 33 -5.03 11.77 -1.87
N ALA A 34 -3.98 11.05 -1.48
CA ALA A 34 -3.01 10.43 -2.39
C ALA A 34 -3.72 9.49 -3.37
N VAL A 35 -4.60 8.62 -2.88
CA VAL A 35 -5.37 7.71 -3.73
C VAL A 35 -6.32 8.49 -4.64
N GLY A 36 -7.05 9.47 -4.11
CA GLY A 36 -7.95 10.31 -4.90
C GLY A 36 -7.23 11.04 -6.04
N ILE A 37 -6.01 11.50 -5.79
CA ILE A 37 -5.13 12.15 -6.77
C ILE A 37 -4.63 11.12 -7.80
N SER A 38 -4.12 9.97 -7.36
CA SER A 38 -3.59 8.92 -8.25
C SER A 38 -4.66 8.36 -9.18
N VAL A 39 -5.88 8.14 -8.67
CA VAL A 39 -7.01 7.67 -9.47
C VAL A 39 -7.42 8.71 -10.50
N ARG A 40 -7.49 10.00 -10.13
CA ARG A 40 -7.79 11.09 -11.07
C ARG A 40 -6.70 11.23 -12.16
N HIS A 41 -5.43 11.14 -11.77
CA HIS A 41 -4.29 11.23 -12.71
C HIS A 41 -4.24 10.06 -13.71
N LEU A 42 -4.63 8.85 -13.30
CA LEU A 42 -4.65 7.68 -14.18
C LEU A 42 -5.81 7.72 -15.19
N ILE A 43 -6.94 8.31 -14.80
CA ILE A 43 -8.13 8.44 -15.65
C ILE A 43 -7.93 9.55 -16.70
N GLU A 44 -7.38 10.71 -16.32
CA GLU A 44 -7.22 11.86 -17.22
C GLU A 44 -6.18 11.61 -18.33
N ARG A 45 -5.12 10.81 -18.09
CA ARG A 45 -4.10 10.48 -19.10
C ARG A 45 -4.57 9.47 -20.15
N ARG A 46 -5.57 8.63 -19.86
CA ARG A 46 -6.10 7.63 -20.82
C ARG A 46 -7.15 8.21 -21.76
N THR A 47 -7.70 9.39 -21.46
CA THR A 47 -8.66 10.11 -22.31
C THR A 47 -8.05 10.68 -23.59
N ALA A 48 -6.74 10.92 -23.62
CA ALA A 48 -6.05 11.51 -24.79
C ALA A 48 -5.49 10.48 -25.80
N GLU A 49 -5.29 9.20 -25.41
CA GLU A 49 -4.51 8.22 -26.22
C GLU A 49 -5.19 6.86 -26.43
N SER A 50 -6.52 6.78 -26.45
CA SER A 50 -7.19 5.49 -26.63
C SER A 50 -7.67 5.28 -28.07
N GLY A 51 -6.71 4.97 -28.95
CA GLY A 51 -6.93 4.56 -30.33
C GLY A 51 -6.86 3.06 -30.61
N GLY A 52 -6.73 2.15 -29.63
CA GLY A 52 -6.56 0.72 -29.97
C GLY A 52 -6.49 -0.33 -28.85
N GLY A 53 -7.35 -0.30 -27.83
CA GLY A 53 -7.38 -1.32 -26.77
C GLY A 53 -8.55 -2.32 -26.88
N VAL A 54 -8.29 -3.61 -26.65
CA VAL A 54 -9.23 -4.75 -26.76
C VAL A 54 -10.32 -4.78 -25.65
N LEU A 55 -10.16 -4.01 -24.57
CA LEU A 55 -11.14 -3.90 -23.47
C LEU A 55 -11.91 -2.57 -23.52
N PRO A 56 -13.24 -2.56 -23.28
CA PRO A 56 -14.00 -1.32 -23.16
C PRO A 56 -13.43 -0.43 -22.05
N ARG A 57 -13.14 0.84 -22.32
CA ARG A 57 -12.52 1.79 -21.36
C ARG A 57 -13.19 1.80 -19.98
N ALA A 58 -14.52 1.71 -19.96
CA ALA A 58 -15.33 1.65 -18.75
C ALA A 58 -15.03 0.42 -17.86
N GLU A 59 -14.62 -0.71 -18.45
CA GLU A 59 -14.27 -1.93 -17.72
C GLU A 59 -12.89 -1.80 -17.05
N LEU A 60 -11.90 -1.22 -17.74
CA LEU A 60 -10.58 -0.95 -17.17
C LEU A 60 -10.67 0.02 -15.98
N GLU A 61 -11.45 1.10 -16.12
CA GLU A 61 -11.67 2.08 -15.05
C GLU A 61 -12.32 1.44 -13.81
N ARG A 62 -13.30 0.56 -14.01
CA ARG A 62 -13.96 -0.17 -12.92
C ARG A 62 -12.98 -1.08 -12.17
N ARG A 63 -12.12 -1.79 -12.91
CA ARG A 63 -11.09 -2.68 -12.33
C ARG A 63 -10.07 -1.89 -11.53
N VAL A 64 -9.48 -0.84 -12.12
CA VAL A 64 -8.49 0.03 -11.46
C VAL A 64 -9.08 0.67 -10.20
N ASN A 65 -10.30 1.21 -10.27
CA ASN A 65 -10.95 1.84 -9.12
C ASN A 65 -11.24 0.84 -8.00
N THR A 66 -11.59 -0.41 -8.34
CA THR A 66 -11.82 -1.46 -7.35
C THR A 66 -10.54 -1.86 -6.63
N ILE A 67 -9.44 -2.07 -7.38
CA ILE A 67 -8.13 -2.37 -6.80
C ILE A 67 -7.65 -1.21 -5.91
N ALA A 68 -7.77 0.03 -6.40
CA ALA A 68 -7.39 1.22 -5.63
C ALA A 68 -8.19 1.32 -4.32
N ARG A 69 -9.51 1.11 -4.36
CA ARG A 69 -10.35 1.11 -3.15
C ARG A 69 -9.97 0.00 -2.17
N LEU A 70 -9.62 -1.18 -2.65
CA LEU A 70 -9.17 -2.28 -1.79
C LEU A 70 -7.84 -1.93 -1.10
N ALA A 71 -6.87 -1.39 -1.85
CA ALA A 71 -5.59 -0.95 -1.29
C ALA A 71 -5.77 0.12 -0.20
N VAL A 72 -6.64 1.12 -0.43
CA VAL A 72 -6.99 2.14 0.57
C VAL A 72 -7.55 1.52 1.83
N ARG A 73 -8.48 0.57 1.68
CA ARG A 73 -9.13 -0.09 2.82
C ARG A 73 -8.12 -0.85 3.66
N VAL A 74 -7.24 -1.63 3.02
CA VAL A 74 -6.17 -2.37 3.72
C VAL A 74 -5.26 -1.40 4.47
N ALA A 75 -4.78 -0.35 3.82
CA ALA A 75 -3.88 0.60 4.46
C ALA A 75 -4.56 1.39 5.59
N ALA A 76 -5.82 1.77 5.43
CA ALA A 76 -6.62 2.41 6.49
C ALA A 76 -6.78 1.48 7.70
N THR A 77 -7.04 0.19 7.48
CA THR A 77 -7.10 -0.81 8.56
C THR A 77 -5.79 -0.88 9.33
N VAL A 78 -4.64 -0.91 8.63
CA VAL A 78 -3.32 -0.93 9.27
C VAL A 78 -3.09 0.32 10.13
N ILE A 79 -3.42 1.52 9.61
CA ILE A 79 -3.29 2.77 10.37
C ILE A 79 -4.14 2.74 11.64
N VAL A 80 -5.39 2.29 11.55
CA VAL A 80 -6.29 2.18 12.71
C VAL A 80 -5.74 1.20 13.75
N VAL A 81 -5.21 0.05 13.33
CA VAL A 81 -4.60 -0.92 14.25
C VAL A 81 -3.39 -0.32 14.97
N ILE A 82 -2.50 0.37 14.26
CA ILE A 82 -1.33 1.02 14.87
C ILE A 82 -1.76 2.10 15.85
N ALA A 83 -2.69 2.97 15.45
CA ALA A 83 -3.20 4.04 16.31
C ALA A 83 -3.87 3.48 17.58
N MET A 84 -4.62 2.38 17.45
CA MET A 84 -5.23 1.68 18.57
C MET A 84 -4.18 1.12 19.52
N LEU A 85 -3.15 0.45 19.03
CA LEU A 85 -2.06 -0.08 19.86
C LEU A 85 -1.32 1.04 20.59
N MET A 86 -0.92 2.10 19.88
CA MET A 86 -0.26 3.25 20.51
C MET A 86 -1.13 3.87 21.60
N THR A 87 -2.44 3.93 21.38
CA THR A 87 -3.39 4.42 22.39
C THR A 87 -3.45 3.50 23.61
N LEU A 88 -3.37 2.18 23.45
CA LEU A 88 -3.35 1.23 24.57
C LEU A 88 -2.06 1.33 25.40
N ASP A 89 -0.92 1.56 24.74
CA ASP A 89 0.39 1.76 25.38
C ASP A 89 0.37 2.98 26.34
N LEU A 90 -0.33 4.05 25.94
CA LEU A 90 -0.58 5.24 26.76
C LEU A 90 -1.39 4.96 28.04
N PHE A 91 -2.22 3.91 28.05
CA PHE A 91 -2.93 3.47 29.25
C PHE A 91 -2.10 2.50 30.12
N GLY A 92 -0.82 2.30 29.79
CA GLY A 92 0.09 1.40 30.50
C GLY A 92 -0.14 -0.09 30.17
N ILE A 93 -0.84 -0.39 29.08
CA ILE A 93 -1.03 -1.76 28.60
C ILE A 93 0.17 -2.15 27.73
N ASP A 94 0.87 -3.22 28.08
CA ASP A 94 1.96 -3.74 27.26
C ASP A 94 1.46 -4.20 25.89
N ILE A 95 1.88 -3.50 24.84
CA ILE A 95 1.56 -3.82 23.45
C ILE A 95 2.53 -4.83 22.82
N GLY A 96 3.61 -5.19 23.49
CA GLY A 96 4.63 -6.12 23.01
C GLY A 96 4.05 -7.43 22.46
N PRO A 97 3.16 -8.13 23.20
CA PRO A 97 2.50 -9.34 22.72
C PRO A 97 1.65 -9.11 21.45
N ALA A 98 0.95 -7.98 21.36
CA ALA A 98 0.12 -7.66 20.21
C ALA A 98 0.96 -7.35 18.96
N VAL A 99 2.04 -6.58 19.12
CA VAL A 99 2.99 -6.27 18.06
C VAL A 99 3.70 -7.54 17.58
N ALA A 100 4.10 -8.42 18.50
CA ALA A 100 4.69 -9.72 18.17
C ALA A 100 3.72 -10.58 17.35
N GLY A 101 2.44 -10.65 17.75
CA GLY A 101 1.40 -11.36 17.01
C GLY A 101 1.18 -10.79 15.60
N LEU A 102 1.11 -9.47 15.46
CA LEU A 102 1.03 -8.79 14.16
C LEU A 102 2.25 -9.07 13.28
N GLY A 103 3.44 -9.19 13.87
CA GLY A 103 4.65 -9.62 13.16
C GLY A 103 4.50 -11.00 12.52
N VAL A 104 3.96 -11.98 13.26
CA VAL A 104 3.70 -13.34 12.74
C VAL A 104 2.65 -13.31 11.61
N VAL A 105 1.57 -12.54 11.78
CA VAL A 105 0.56 -12.35 10.72
C VAL A 105 1.19 -11.72 9.48
N GLY A 106 2.04 -10.71 9.65
CA GLY A 106 2.77 -10.06 8.57
C GLY A 106 3.66 -11.03 7.80
N ILE A 107 4.36 -11.92 8.51
CA ILE A 107 5.14 -13.00 7.88
C ILE A 107 4.23 -13.92 7.06
N ALA A 108 3.10 -14.37 7.61
CA ALA A 108 2.17 -15.24 6.89
C ALA A 108 1.63 -14.59 5.59
N VAL A 109 1.29 -13.30 5.66
CA VAL A 109 0.87 -12.52 4.47
C VAL A 109 2.00 -12.39 3.46
N GLY A 110 3.23 -12.10 3.92
CA GLY A 110 4.40 -11.99 3.07
C GLY A 110 4.74 -13.30 2.35
N LEU A 111 4.62 -14.44 3.04
CA LEU A 111 4.79 -15.76 2.45
C LEU A 111 3.69 -16.05 1.41
N GLY A 112 2.43 -15.67 1.68
CA GLY A 112 1.33 -15.79 0.72
C GLY A 112 1.51 -14.92 -0.54
N ALA A 113 2.20 -13.79 -0.42
CA ALA A 113 2.50 -12.88 -1.53
C ALA A 113 3.84 -13.17 -2.24
N GLN A 114 4.61 -14.17 -1.78
CA GLN A 114 5.99 -14.39 -2.24
C GLN A 114 6.09 -14.66 -3.75
N THR A 115 5.16 -15.42 -4.32
CA THR A 115 5.15 -15.71 -5.76
C THR A 115 4.87 -14.45 -6.58
N LEU A 116 3.92 -13.62 -6.16
CA LEU A 116 3.62 -12.35 -6.81
C LEU A 116 4.83 -11.42 -6.87
N VAL A 117 5.57 -11.32 -5.75
CA VAL A 117 6.80 -10.51 -5.71
C VAL A 117 7.87 -11.08 -6.63
N ARG A 118 8.03 -12.41 -6.67
CA ARG A 118 8.97 -13.07 -7.58
C ARG A 118 8.63 -12.78 -9.04
N ASP A 119 7.37 -12.89 -9.42
CA ASP A 119 6.91 -12.69 -10.79
C ASP A 119 7.08 -11.24 -11.22
N TRP A 120 6.77 -10.30 -10.33
CA TRP A 120 6.98 -8.86 -10.59
C TRP A 120 8.45 -8.51 -10.77
N LEU A 121 9.34 -9.04 -9.93
CA LEU A 121 10.79 -8.86 -10.08
C LEU A 121 11.31 -9.48 -11.38
N ALA A 122 10.86 -10.70 -11.71
CA ALA A 122 11.24 -11.36 -12.95
C ALA A 122 10.85 -10.52 -14.18
N GLY A 123 9.64 -9.96 -14.20
CA GLY A 123 9.20 -9.05 -15.26
C GLY A 123 10.08 -7.81 -15.40
N ILE A 124 10.50 -7.21 -14.28
CA ILE A 124 11.43 -6.07 -14.29
C ILE A 124 12.79 -6.47 -14.90
N PHE A 125 13.35 -7.61 -14.50
CA PHE A 125 14.64 -8.07 -15.01
C PHE A 125 14.61 -8.36 -16.52
N VAL A 126 13.50 -8.91 -17.04
CA VAL A 126 13.33 -9.10 -18.48
C VAL A 126 13.51 -7.78 -19.25
N VAL A 127 12.86 -6.71 -18.77
CA VAL A 127 12.91 -5.39 -19.41
C VAL A 127 14.25 -4.70 -19.21
N LEU A 128 14.80 -4.74 -17.99
CA LEU A 128 16.06 -4.06 -17.66
C LEU A 128 17.28 -4.69 -18.33
N GLU A 129 17.29 -6.01 -18.46
CA GLU A 129 18.39 -6.75 -19.07
C GLU A 129 18.20 -6.97 -20.57
N ASN A 130 17.06 -6.53 -21.13
CA ASN A 130 16.67 -6.76 -22.52
C ASN A 130 16.84 -8.24 -22.94
N GLN A 131 16.38 -9.15 -22.07
CA GLN A 131 16.55 -10.60 -22.25
C GLN A 131 15.86 -11.10 -23.53
N TYR A 132 14.71 -10.53 -23.86
CA TYR A 132 13.97 -10.76 -25.09
C TYR A 132 13.13 -9.51 -25.42
N SER A 133 12.99 -9.20 -26.71
CA SER A 133 12.28 -8.05 -27.30
C SER A 133 11.06 -8.51 -28.12
N SER A 134 10.09 -7.62 -28.34
CA SER A 134 8.93 -7.92 -29.20
C SER A 134 9.42 -8.26 -30.60
N GLY A 135 8.95 -9.39 -31.14
CA GLY A 135 9.42 -9.95 -32.40
C GLY A 135 10.51 -11.01 -32.26
N ASP A 136 11.08 -11.23 -31.07
CA ASP A 136 12.05 -12.30 -30.86
C ASP A 136 11.37 -13.67 -30.83
N MET A 137 11.98 -14.64 -31.52
CA MET A 137 11.61 -16.05 -31.41
C MET A 137 12.25 -16.62 -30.14
N VAL A 138 11.42 -17.03 -29.19
CA VAL A 138 11.89 -17.52 -27.89
C VAL A 138 11.28 -18.88 -27.56
N ARG A 139 12.05 -19.68 -26.80
CA ARG A 139 11.56 -20.91 -26.18
C ARG A 139 11.55 -20.75 -24.67
N ILE A 140 10.36 -20.75 -24.08
CA ILE A 140 10.18 -20.65 -22.64
C ILE A 140 9.59 -21.97 -22.14
N ALA A 141 10.34 -22.67 -21.28
CA ALA A 141 10.08 -24.06 -20.92
C ALA A 141 9.96 -24.96 -22.17
N ASP A 142 8.78 -25.53 -22.43
CA ASP A 142 8.54 -26.42 -23.56
C ASP A 142 7.66 -25.81 -24.66
N VAL A 143 7.50 -24.49 -24.64
CA VAL A 143 6.72 -23.72 -25.62
C VAL A 143 7.66 -22.82 -26.41
N GLU A 144 7.51 -22.84 -27.74
CA GLU A 144 8.24 -22.00 -28.69
C GLU A 144 7.26 -21.03 -29.37
N GLY A 145 7.59 -19.75 -29.40
CA GLY A 145 6.74 -18.72 -30.00
C GLY A 145 7.48 -17.41 -30.24
N VAL A 146 6.81 -16.49 -30.94
CA VAL A 146 7.29 -15.11 -31.13
C VAL A 146 6.71 -14.23 -30.02
N VAL A 147 7.54 -13.35 -29.44
CA VAL A 147 7.08 -12.38 -28.43
C VAL A 147 6.20 -11.32 -29.11
N GLU A 148 4.95 -11.21 -28.70
CA GLU A 148 4.02 -10.20 -29.21
C GLU A 148 4.08 -8.90 -28.40
N ASP A 149 3.87 -8.97 -27.08
CA ASP A 149 3.83 -7.83 -26.15
C ASP A 149 4.43 -8.19 -24.76
N PHE A 150 4.76 -7.15 -23.98
CA PHE A 150 5.30 -7.22 -22.61
C PHE A 150 4.29 -6.78 -21.54
#